data_AF-A0A8C0YKR1-F1
#
_entry.id   AF-A0A8C0YKR1-F1
#
_cell.length_a   1.000
_cell.length_b   1.000
_cell.length_c   1.000
_cell.angle_alpha   90.00
_cell.angle_beta   90.00
_cell.angle_gamma   90.00
#
_symmetry.space_group_name_H-M   'P 1'
#
loop_
_entity.id
_entity.type
_entity.pdbx_description
1 polymer ?
#
loop_
_entity_poly.entity_id
_entity_poly.type
_entity_poly.pdbx_seq_one_letter_code
_entity_poly.pdbx_strand_id
1 'polypeptide(L)'
;MEINQILSQKRKPRSRTVMRVSQRLNPARAKRNPLPTPARCFRQEETKKTRKKTRIIRTKKRTTGKRDERPPSPEIEFDDLEEFVLQPAPQGITIKCKVMRDKRGMDRGFYPTYYLHLDNDKKVFLLAGRKRKRSATSNYLISIDATDLSRGGENFIGKLRSNLMGTKFTVFDNGLNPDRALRDMSNARQELAAIIYETNVLGFKGPRKMAVIIPGMDDDNERVPICPRTDNDNILMRYQNRQMDNLIELHNKTPVWNDDTTSYVLNFSGRVTQASVKNFQIVHSKDNSYIVMQFGRVADDVFTLDYNYPMCAVQAFAIALSSFDGKLACE
;
A
#
# COMPACT_ATOMS: atom_id res chain seq x y z
N MET A 1 22.04 12.73 6.84
CA MET A 1 23.35 12.17 6.42
C MET A 1 23.34 10.64 6.23
N GLU A 2 22.19 9.94 6.22
CA GLU A 2 22.16 8.48 6.49
C GLU A 2 21.35 7.61 5.50
N ILE A 3 21.18 8.03 4.23
CA ILE A 3 20.64 7.13 3.18
C ILE A 3 21.69 6.86 2.09
N ASN A 4 22.53 7.85 1.74
CA ASN A 4 23.52 7.71 0.67
C ASN A 4 24.60 6.65 0.97
N GLN A 5 24.99 6.47 2.24
CA GLN A 5 25.97 5.43 2.61
C GLN A 5 25.42 3.99 2.49
N ILE A 6 24.09 3.83 2.50
CA ILE A 6 23.45 2.51 2.53
C ILE A 6 23.22 1.95 1.12
N LEU A 7 23.19 2.82 0.11
CA LEU A 7 22.93 2.47 -1.29
C LEU A 7 24.20 2.21 -2.12
N SER A 8 25.40 2.62 -1.67
CA SER A 8 26.62 2.58 -2.50
C SER A 8 27.51 1.32 -2.40
N GLN A 9 27.20 0.32 -1.56
CA GLN A 9 28.13 -0.80 -1.36
C GLN A 9 27.79 -2.06 -2.18
N LYS A 10 28.48 -2.18 -3.33
CA LYS A 10 28.54 -3.38 -4.18
C LYS A 10 29.64 -4.36 -3.71
N ARG A 11 29.34 -5.66 -3.87
CA ARG A 11 30.23 -6.83 -4.11
C ARG A 11 30.91 -7.54 -2.92
N LYS A 12 30.46 -8.77 -2.66
CA LYS A 12 31.27 -10.01 -2.58
C LYS A 12 30.37 -11.27 -2.61
N PRO A 13 30.73 -12.36 -3.32
CA PRO A 13 29.91 -13.57 -3.40
C PRO A 13 30.16 -14.49 -2.20
N ARG A 14 29.11 -15.13 -1.67
CA ARG A 14 29.25 -16.22 -0.68
C ARG A 14 28.98 -17.57 -1.32
N SER A 15 29.87 -18.52 -1.04
CA SER A 15 29.90 -19.88 -1.56
C SER A 15 28.77 -20.76 -1.01
N ARG A 16 28.31 -21.69 -1.86
CA ARG A 16 27.37 -22.76 -1.53
C ARG A 16 28.03 -23.81 -0.64
N THR A 17 27.33 -24.25 0.41
CA THR A 17 27.60 -25.53 1.08
C THR A 17 26.33 -26.37 1.03
N VAL A 18 26.46 -27.54 0.39
CA VAL A 18 25.46 -28.60 0.27
C VAL A 18 25.54 -29.47 1.53
N MET A 19 24.41 -29.81 2.14
CA MET A 19 24.37 -30.89 3.15
C MET A 19 23.37 -31.98 2.75
N ARG A 20 23.87 -33.20 2.90
CA ARG A 20 23.36 -34.50 2.47
C ARG A 20 22.12 -34.95 3.23
N VAL A 21 21.33 -35.74 2.50
CA VAL A 21 20.28 -36.64 2.99
C VAL A 21 20.93 -37.90 3.60
N SER A 22 20.38 -38.40 4.72
CA SER A 22 20.54 -39.81 5.14
C SER A 22 19.24 -40.35 5.75
N GLN A 23 19.12 -41.67 5.68
CA GLN A 23 17.89 -42.47 5.62
C GLN A 23 17.34 -42.94 6.97
N ARG A 24 16.01 -43.16 6.97
CA ARG A 24 15.19 -44.25 7.54
C ARG A 24 15.46 -44.78 8.97
N LEU A 25 14.36 -44.92 9.72
CA LEU A 25 13.95 -46.15 10.41
C LEU A 25 12.41 -46.14 10.68
N ASN A 26 11.75 -47.26 10.40
CA ASN A 26 10.37 -47.64 10.74
C ASN A 26 10.43 -48.52 12.02
N PRO A 27 9.37 -48.70 12.85
CA PRO A 27 8.22 -49.53 12.44
C PRO A 27 6.85 -49.32 13.14
N ALA A 28 5.86 -50.02 12.57
CA ALA A 28 4.70 -50.71 13.17
C ALA A 28 3.50 -49.96 13.82
N ARG A 29 2.36 -50.19 13.14
CA ARG A 29 0.94 -50.14 13.53
C ARG A 29 0.59 -50.38 15.02
N ALA A 30 -0.28 -49.51 15.54
CA ALA A 30 -1.30 -49.88 16.52
C ALA A 30 -2.65 -49.21 16.15
N LYS A 31 -3.70 -50.02 16.04
CA LYS A 31 -5.10 -49.64 15.78
C LYS A 31 -5.73 -49.06 17.05
N ARG A 32 -6.52 -47.99 16.95
CA ARG A 32 -7.51 -47.60 17.97
C ARG A 32 -8.83 -47.18 17.31
N ASN A 33 -9.91 -47.79 17.78
CA ASN A 33 -11.30 -47.52 17.43
C ASN A 33 -11.80 -46.18 18.03
N PRO A 34 -12.85 -45.56 17.48
CA PRO A 34 -13.35 -44.24 17.89
C PRO A 34 -14.45 -44.34 18.96
N LEU A 35 -14.59 -43.33 19.82
CA LEU A 35 -15.77 -43.02 20.66
C LEU A 35 -15.56 -41.63 21.36
N PRO A 36 -16.62 -40.95 21.83
CA PRO A 36 -17.24 -39.82 21.14
C PRO A 36 -17.00 -38.47 21.85
N THR A 37 -17.13 -37.36 21.11
CA THR A 37 -17.11 -36.00 21.66
C THR A 37 -18.55 -35.48 21.84
N PRO A 38 -18.91 -34.91 23.01
CA PRO A 38 -20.25 -34.42 23.27
C PRO A 38 -20.52 -33.06 22.61
N ALA A 39 -21.76 -32.89 22.17
CA ALA A 39 -22.35 -31.65 21.66
C ALA A 39 -22.52 -30.59 22.75
N ARG A 40 -22.24 -29.32 22.41
CA ARG A 40 -22.86 -28.08 22.93
C ARG A 40 -22.39 -26.94 22.02
N CYS A 41 -23.17 -26.48 21.04
CA CYS A 41 -24.33 -25.59 21.16
C CYS A 41 -23.98 -24.25 21.84
N PHE A 42 -23.75 -23.20 21.04
CA PHE A 42 -24.04 -21.82 21.41
C PHE A 42 -24.86 -21.20 20.27
N ARG A 43 -26.17 -21.29 20.44
CA ARG A 43 -27.16 -20.56 19.65
C ARG A 43 -27.38 -19.21 20.33
N GLN A 44 -27.47 -18.17 19.50
CA GLN A 44 -27.77 -16.79 19.89
C GLN A 44 -29.13 -16.73 20.61
N GLU A 45 -29.17 -16.13 21.79
CA GLU A 45 -30.40 -15.62 22.40
C GLU A 45 -30.43 -14.10 22.27
N GLU A 46 -31.29 -13.62 21.37
CA GLU A 46 -31.83 -12.27 21.41
C GLU A 46 -32.82 -12.17 22.58
N THR A 47 -32.58 -11.27 23.52
CA THR A 47 -33.59 -10.86 24.50
C THR A 47 -33.98 -9.40 24.30
N LYS A 48 -35.21 -9.20 23.81
CA LYS A 48 -35.92 -7.92 23.80
C LYS A 48 -36.23 -7.53 25.26
N LYS A 49 -35.69 -6.41 25.74
CA LYS A 49 -36.11 -5.76 27.00
C LYS A 49 -36.81 -4.44 26.74
N THR A 50 -38.08 -4.43 27.13
CA THR A 50 -39.02 -3.31 27.18
C THR A 50 -38.56 -2.26 28.20
N ARG A 51 -38.49 -0.99 27.78
CA ARG A 51 -38.12 0.15 28.64
C ARG A 51 -39.35 0.68 29.41
N LYS A 52 -39.31 0.62 30.74
CA LYS A 52 -40.11 1.48 31.63
C LYS A 52 -39.29 2.74 31.97
N LYS A 53 -39.94 3.91 31.85
CA LYS A 53 -39.37 5.25 32.11
C LYS A 53 -39.23 5.48 33.62
N THR A 54 -38.03 5.86 34.05
CA THR A 54 -37.83 6.57 35.33
C THR A 54 -36.89 7.76 35.07
N ARG A 55 -37.40 8.98 35.29
CA ARG A 55 -36.65 10.24 35.18
C ARG A 55 -35.68 10.33 36.37
N ILE A 56 -34.39 10.37 36.09
CA ILE A 56 -33.36 10.84 37.03
C ILE A 56 -32.60 11.97 36.33
N ILE A 57 -32.78 13.18 36.86
CA ILE A 57 -32.07 14.39 36.42
C ILE A 57 -30.63 14.26 36.93
N ARG A 58 -29.67 14.12 36.01
CA ARG A 58 -28.23 14.23 36.29
C ARG A 58 -27.64 15.33 35.43
N THR A 59 -27.28 16.42 36.08
CA THR A 59 -26.52 17.56 35.55
C THR A 59 -25.17 17.09 35.00
N LYS A 60 -24.99 17.15 33.68
CA LYS A 60 -23.69 16.90 33.00
C LYS A 60 -22.86 18.19 33.00
N LYS A 61 -21.82 18.21 33.83
CA LYS A 61 -20.71 19.17 33.74
C LYS A 61 -19.88 18.79 32.50
N ARG A 62 -19.88 19.63 31.45
CA ARG A 62 -19.03 19.47 30.26
C ARG A 62 -17.60 19.87 30.63
N THR A 63 -16.71 18.90 30.75
CA THR A 63 -15.27 19.14 30.66
C THR A 63 -14.89 19.10 29.18
N THR A 64 -14.63 20.28 28.62
CA THR A 64 -14.05 20.46 27.28
C THR A 64 -12.58 20.07 27.35
N GLY A 65 -12.25 18.85 26.91
CA GLY A 65 -10.87 18.46 26.65
C GLY A 65 -10.33 19.30 25.50
N LYS A 66 -9.22 20.03 25.73
CA LYS A 66 -8.43 20.68 24.69
C LYS A 66 -8.02 19.60 23.68
N ARG A 67 -8.42 19.75 22.42
CA ARG A 67 -7.77 19.05 21.31
C ARG A 67 -6.42 19.74 21.13
N ASP A 68 -5.33 19.02 21.32
CA ASP A 68 -4.01 19.53 20.93
C ASP A 68 -4.05 19.84 19.44
N GLU A 69 -3.96 21.12 19.10
CA GLU A 69 -3.87 21.58 17.72
C GLU A 69 -2.54 21.09 17.15
N ARG A 70 -2.63 20.30 16.07
CA ARG A 70 -1.47 19.71 15.41
C ARG A 70 -0.73 20.82 14.65
N PRO A 71 0.63 20.85 14.67
CA PRO A 71 1.37 21.84 13.91
C PRO A 71 1.03 21.75 12.41
N PRO A 72 0.92 22.90 11.71
CA PRO A 72 0.58 22.94 10.29
C PRO A 72 1.63 22.20 9.46
N SER A 73 1.18 21.58 8.36
CA SER A 73 2.08 21.00 7.37
C SER A 73 2.89 22.13 6.70
N PRO A 74 4.13 21.88 6.26
CA PRO A 74 4.87 22.84 5.44
C PRO A 74 4.04 23.24 4.21
N GLU A 75 4.14 24.51 3.80
CA GLU A 75 3.57 24.95 2.53
C GLU A 75 4.40 24.34 1.40
N ILE A 76 3.71 23.65 0.48
CA ILE A 76 4.30 23.02 -0.69
C ILE A 76 3.75 23.78 -1.89
N GLU A 77 4.65 24.41 -2.63
CA GLU A 77 4.36 25.13 -3.86
C GLU A 77 5.06 24.42 -5.02
N PHE A 78 4.40 24.37 -6.18
CA PHE A 78 4.91 23.80 -7.41
C PHE A 78 4.27 24.54 -8.59
N ASP A 79 5.05 24.73 -9.65
CA ASP A 79 4.60 25.42 -10.86
C ASP A 79 3.90 24.47 -11.83
N ASP A 80 4.42 23.24 -11.96
CA ASP A 80 3.89 22.19 -12.82
C ASP A 80 3.40 21.00 -11.98
N LEU A 81 2.11 20.70 -12.10
CA LEU A 81 1.49 19.58 -11.39
C LEU A 81 1.94 18.22 -11.95
N GLU A 82 2.14 18.10 -13.25
CA GLU A 82 2.56 16.86 -13.91
C GLU A 82 3.95 16.43 -13.43
N GLU A 83 4.87 17.39 -13.37
CA GLU A 83 6.22 17.17 -12.85
C GLU A 83 6.18 16.83 -11.35
N PHE A 84 5.47 17.64 -10.55
CA PHE A 84 5.41 17.48 -9.10
C PHE A 84 4.93 16.09 -8.66
N VAL A 85 3.92 15.52 -9.34
CA VAL A 85 3.37 14.22 -8.92
C VAL A 85 4.28 13.03 -9.23
N LEU A 86 5.23 13.20 -10.17
CA LEU A 86 6.23 12.21 -10.55
C LEU A 86 7.57 12.38 -9.82
N GLN A 87 7.87 13.61 -9.36
CA GLN A 87 9.08 13.93 -8.62
C GLN A 87 9.12 13.22 -7.26
N PRO A 88 10.27 12.63 -6.85
CA PRO A 88 10.45 12.13 -5.50
C PRO A 88 10.23 13.24 -4.46
N ALA A 89 9.66 12.90 -3.30
CA ALA A 89 9.61 13.84 -2.19
C ALA A 89 11.04 14.29 -1.81
N PRO A 90 11.25 15.59 -1.54
CA PRO A 90 12.55 16.08 -1.10
C PRO A 90 13.01 15.41 0.19
N GLN A 91 14.31 15.21 0.35
CA GLN A 91 14.85 14.61 1.59
C GLN A 91 14.53 15.47 2.81
N GLY A 92 14.08 14.82 3.88
CA GLY A 92 13.70 15.49 5.13
C GLY A 92 12.33 16.16 5.12
N ILE A 93 11.62 16.17 3.98
CA ILE A 93 10.27 16.74 3.86
C ILE A 93 9.25 15.61 3.71
N THR A 94 8.26 15.58 4.62
CA THR A 94 7.09 14.72 4.48
C THR A 94 5.99 15.42 3.72
N ILE A 95 5.62 14.87 2.56
CA ILE A 95 4.44 15.30 1.82
C ILE A 95 3.21 14.63 2.45
N LYS A 96 2.35 15.44 3.06
CA LYS A 96 1.15 14.97 3.74
C LYS A 96 -0.08 15.17 2.86
N CYS A 97 -0.84 14.11 2.63
CA CYS A 97 -2.00 14.12 1.74
C CYS A 97 -3.22 13.49 2.39
N LYS A 98 -4.37 13.72 1.75
CA LYS A 98 -5.65 13.11 2.06
C LYS A 98 -6.22 12.44 0.82
N VAL A 99 -6.66 11.19 0.97
CA VAL A 99 -7.34 10.41 -0.05
C VAL A 99 -8.84 10.38 0.29
N MET A 100 -9.67 10.84 -0.64
CA MET A 100 -11.12 10.76 -0.56
C MET A 100 -11.64 9.74 -1.57
N ARG A 101 -12.54 8.86 -1.14
CA ARG A 101 -13.18 7.86 -1.97
C ARG A 101 -14.61 8.28 -2.28
N ASP A 102 -14.89 8.63 -3.52
CA ASP A 102 -16.24 8.89 -3.97
C ASP A 102 -16.89 7.64 -4.58
N LYS A 103 -17.90 7.12 -3.86
CA LYS A 103 -18.73 5.99 -4.31
C LYS A 103 -19.98 6.43 -5.08
N ARG A 104 -20.29 7.72 -5.14
CA ARG A 104 -21.47 8.27 -5.83
C ARG A 104 -21.33 8.18 -7.34
N GLY A 105 -20.11 7.96 -7.82
CA GLY A 105 -19.80 7.76 -9.24
C GLY A 105 -20.41 6.50 -9.86
N MET A 106 -19.84 6.15 -11.01
CA MET A 106 -20.36 5.17 -11.97
C MET A 106 -20.71 3.79 -11.37
N ASP A 107 -21.80 3.18 -11.83
CA ASP A 107 -22.28 1.82 -11.49
C ASP A 107 -22.52 1.56 -9.99
N ARG A 108 -23.35 2.38 -9.33
CA ARG A 108 -23.87 2.12 -7.96
C ARG A 108 -22.76 1.79 -6.92
N GLY A 109 -21.57 2.37 -7.08
CA GLY A 109 -20.46 2.25 -6.13
C GLY A 109 -19.48 1.09 -6.36
N PHE A 110 -19.60 0.31 -7.46
CA PHE A 110 -18.64 -0.76 -7.77
C PHE A 110 -17.27 -0.25 -8.24
N TYR A 111 -17.23 0.94 -8.85
CA TYR A 111 -16.01 1.54 -9.39
C TYR A 111 -15.85 2.95 -8.84
N PRO A 112 -15.56 3.09 -7.53
CA PRO A 112 -15.41 4.39 -6.91
C PRO A 112 -14.23 5.14 -7.52
N THR A 113 -14.36 6.47 -7.55
CA THR A 113 -13.25 7.38 -7.87
C THR A 113 -12.53 7.75 -6.59
N TYR A 114 -11.22 7.84 -6.65
CA TYR A 114 -10.36 8.24 -5.54
C TYR A 114 -9.70 9.56 -5.92
N TYR A 115 -9.65 10.49 -4.98
CA TYR A 115 -8.99 11.78 -5.17
C TYR A 115 -7.93 12.00 -4.10
N LEU A 116 -6.74 12.36 -4.52
CA LEU A 116 -5.62 12.74 -3.66
C LEU A 116 -5.50 14.26 -3.64
N HIS A 117 -5.42 14.82 -2.44
CA HIS A 117 -5.17 16.24 -2.22
C HIS A 117 -4.05 16.41 -1.20
N LEU A 118 -3.29 17.50 -1.28
CA LEU A 118 -2.43 17.93 -0.18
C LEU A 118 -3.27 18.19 1.08
N ASP A 119 -2.74 17.81 2.24
CA ASP A 119 -3.37 18.01 3.54
C ASP A 119 -2.86 19.32 4.16
N ASN A 120 -3.18 20.41 3.47
CA ASN A 120 -2.99 21.80 3.88
C ASN A 120 -4.34 22.56 3.85
N ASP A 121 -4.35 23.83 4.22
CA ASP A 121 -5.59 24.62 4.30
C ASP A 121 -6.26 24.78 2.93
N LYS A 122 -5.44 24.90 1.86
CA LYS A 122 -5.89 25.02 0.47
C LYS A 122 -6.46 23.71 -0.10
N LYS A 123 -6.12 22.55 0.48
CA LYS A 123 -6.50 21.21 0.00
C LYS A 123 -6.24 21.03 -1.50
N VAL A 124 -5.05 21.39 -1.95
CA VAL A 124 -4.68 21.38 -3.38
C VAL A 124 -4.85 19.98 -3.96
N PHE A 125 -5.59 19.87 -5.07
CA PHE A 125 -5.78 18.61 -5.77
C PHE A 125 -4.49 18.15 -6.45
N LEU A 126 -4.21 16.84 -6.41
CA LEU A 126 -3.02 16.25 -7.03
C LEU A 126 -3.36 15.19 -8.08
N LEU A 127 -4.14 14.17 -7.69
CA LEU A 127 -4.37 12.99 -8.53
C LEU A 127 -5.79 12.47 -8.36
N ALA A 128 -6.38 12.01 -9.45
CA ALA A 128 -7.59 11.20 -9.45
C ALA A 128 -7.27 9.79 -9.92
N GLY A 129 -7.94 8.78 -9.34
CA GLY A 129 -7.73 7.38 -9.65
C GLY A 129 -9.04 6.62 -9.73
N ARG A 130 -9.24 5.80 -10.77
CA ARG A 130 -10.46 4.98 -10.89
C ARG A 130 -10.19 3.64 -11.55
N LYS A 131 -10.77 2.58 -10.98
CA LYS A 131 -10.75 1.24 -11.56
C LYS A 131 -11.56 1.22 -12.86
N ARG A 132 -10.97 0.70 -13.94
CA ARG A 132 -11.62 0.55 -15.24
C ARG A 132 -12.63 -0.58 -15.22
N LYS A 133 -13.73 -0.37 -15.95
CA LYS A 133 -14.66 -1.42 -16.33
C LYS A 133 -14.05 -2.30 -17.41
N ARG A 134 -14.61 -3.51 -17.59
CA ARG A 134 -14.29 -4.43 -18.70
C ARG A 134 -12.80 -4.76 -18.84
N SER A 135 -12.10 -4.88 -17.70
CA SER A 135 -10.72 -5.36 -17.66
C SER A 135 -10.70 -6.74 -17.01
N ALA A 136 -9.98 -7.69 -17.62
CA ALA A 136 -9.84 -9.05 -17.08
C ALA A 136 -9.09 -9.09 -15.74
N THR A 137 -8.31 -8.04 -15.46
CA THR A 137 -7.56 -7.83 -14.21
C THR A 137 -7.93 -6.46 -13.66
N SER A 138 -7.63 -6.21 -12.39
CA SER A 138 -7.80 -4.89 -11.81
C SER A 138 -6.85 -3.90 -12.47
N ASN A 139 -7.42 -2.83 -13.01
CA ASN A 139 -6.70 -1.84 -13.78
C ASN A 139 -7.22 -0.47 -13.39
N TYR A 140 -6.41 0.34 -12.73
CA TYR A 140 -6.76 1.72 -12.37
C TYR A 140 -6.02 2.67 -13.31
N LEU A 141 -6.75 3.67 -13.79
CA LEU A 141 -6.17 4.85 -14.42
C LEU A 141 -5.95 5.90 -13.35
N ILE A 142 -4.83 6.61 -13.44
CA ILE A 142 -4.42 7.72 -12.60
C ILE A 142 -4.24 8.93 -13.50
N SER A 143 -4.83 10.06 -13.12
CA SER A 143 -4.89 11.30 -13.90
C SER A 143 -4.62 12.51 -13.00
N ILE A 144 -4.04 13.57 -13.57
CA ILE A 144 -3.95 14.90 -12.94
C ILE A 144 -5.19 15.76 -13.20
N ASP A 145 -6.22 15.18 -13.80
CA ASP A 145 -7.54 15.79 -14.00
C ASP A 145 -8.62 14.97 -13.28
N ALA A 146 -9.37 15.64 -12.41
CA ALA A 146 -10.45 15.02 -11.65
C ALA A 146 -11.67 14.65 -12.52
N THR A 147 -11.82 15.30 -13.68
CA THR A 147 -12.96 15.16 -14.58
C THR A 147 -12.72 14.14 -15.69
N ASP A 148 -11.46 14.01 -16.15
CA ASP A 148 -11.07 13.01 -17.15
C ASP A 148 -10.25 11.86 -16.56
N LEU A 149 -10.88 10.68 -16.55
CA LEU A 149 -10.29 9.40 -16.17
C LEU A 149 -10.38 8.41 -17.32
N SER A 150 -9.97 8.86 -18.50
CA SER A 150 -9.85 8.09 -19.73
C SER A 150 -8.38 7.74 -20.03
N ARG A 151 -8.16 6.76 -20.91
CA ARG A 151 -6.79 6.33 -21.29
C ARG A 151 -6.18 7.22 -22.37
N GLY A 152 -7.02 7.88 -23.17
CA GLY A 152 -6.58 8.79 -24.24
C GLY A 152 -6.69 10.26 -23.84
N GLY A 153 -7.03 10.53 -22.57
CA GLY A 153 -7.03 11.86 -22.01
C GLY A 153 -5.62 12.40 -21.94
N GLU A 154 -5.48 13.69 -22.19
CA GLU A 154 -4.18 14.39 -22.17
C GLU A 154 -3.58 14.38 -20.75
N ASN A 155 -4.43 14.33 -19.72
CA ASN A 155 -4.04 14.39 -18.30
C ASN A 155 -3.76 13.01 -17.67
N PHE A 156 -3.67 11.95 -18.47
CA PHE A 156 -3.33 10.61 -17.99
C PHE A 156 -1.86 10.54 -17.58
N ILE A 157 -1.57 10.24 -16.31
CA ILE A 157 -0.21 10.25 -15.76
C ILE A 157 0.31 8.86 -15.37
N GLY A 158 -0.59 7.89 -15.13
CA GLY A 158 -0.14 6.56 -14.71
C GLY A 158 -1.22 5.51 -14.61
N LYS A 159 -0.78 4.27 -14.46
CA LYS A 159 -1.66 3.09 -14.46
C LYS A 159 -1.21 2.03 -13.46
N LEU A 160 -2.11 1.60 -12.59
CA LEU A 160 -1.93 0.45 -11.71
C LEU A 160 -2.61 -0.78 -12.31
N ARG A 161 -1.87 -1.87 -12.53
CA ARG A 161 -2.40 -3.13 -13.09
C ARG A 161 -2.09 -4.29 -12.15
N SER A 162 -3.09 -5.12 -11.86
CA SER A 162 -2.92 -6.34 -11.08
C SER A 162 -2.61 -7.57 -11.94
N ASN A 163 -2.09 -8.62 -11.31
CA ASN A 163 -2.20 -9.98 -11.80
C ASN A 163 -3.65 -10.51 -11.61
N LEU A 164 -3.91 -11.71 -12.13
CA LEU A 164 -5.24 -12.33 -12.07
C LEU A 164 -5.74 -12.57 -10.64
N MET A 165 -4.84 -12.89 -9.71
CA MET A 165 -5.20 -13.15 -8.30
C MET A 165 -5.40 -11.89 -7.46
N GLY A 166 -5.02 -10.71 -7.97
CA GLY A 166 -5.03 -9.46 -7.19
C GLY A 166 -3.95 -9.41 -6.09
N THR A 167 -2.90 -10.21 -6.20
CA THR A 167 -1.83 -10.34 -5.19
C THR A 167 -0.55 -9.63 -5.60
N LYS A 168 -0.36 -9.37 -6.89
CA LYS A 168 0.77 -8.63 -7.43
C LYS A 168 0.25 -7.48 -8.29
N PHE A 169 0.85 -6.32 -8.16
CA PHE A 169 0.51 -5.14 -8.96
C PHE A 169 1.76 -4.49 -9.52
N THR A 170 1.63 -3.88 -10.70
CA THR A 170 2.66 -3.06 -11.34
C THR A 170 2.08 -1.68 -11.63
N VAL A 171 2.87 -0.65 -11.33
CA VAL A 171 2.57 0.75 -11.60
C VAL A 171 3.38 1.19 -12.80
N PHE A 172 2.71 1.80 -13.78
CA PHE A 172 3.32 2.36 -14.98
C PHE A 172 3.06 3.86 -15.02
N ASP A 173 3.95 4.59 -15.70
CA ASP A 173 3.72 5.97 -16.12
C ASP A 173 2.73 6.06 -17.32
N ASN A 174 2.72 7.21 -17.98
CA ASN A 174 1.89 7.51 -19.14
C ASN A 174 2.47 7.05 -20.49
N GLY A 175 3.65 6.43 -20.52
CA GLY A 175 4.28 5.98 -21.75
C GLY A 175 3.51 4.86 -22.48
N LEU A 176 3.96 4.53 -23.70
CA LEU A 176 3.35 3.50 -24.51
C LEU A 176 3.77 2.09 -24.05
N ASN A 177 2.91 1.10 -24.28
CA ASN A 177 3.32 -0.30 -24.10
C ASN A 177 4.50 -0.60 -25.04
N PRO A 178 5.58 -1.29 -24.60
CA PRO A 178 6.69 -1.69 -25.47
C PRO A 178 6.28 -2.20 -26.86
N ASP A 179 5.24 -3.04 -26.95
CA ASP A 179 4.73 -3.56 -28.23
C ASP A 179 4.19 -2.50 -29.21
N ARG A 180 3.96 -1.27 -28.73
CA ARG A 180 3.43 -0.12 -29.49
C ARG A 180 4.37 1.09 -29.45
N ALA A 181 5.49 0.97 -28.74
CA ALA A 181 6.47 2.04 -28.62
C ALA A 181 7.31 2.15 -29.90
N LEU A 182 8.05 3.25 -30.03
CA LEU A 182 9.06 3.42 -31.06
C LEU A 182 10.18 2.40 -30.88
N ARG A 183 10.92 2.10 -31.95
CA ARG A 183 11.99 1.09 -31.93
C ARG A 183 13.13 1.43 -30.97
N ASP A 184 13.39 2.71 -30.75
CA ASP A 184 14.39 3.23 -29.82
C ASP A 184 13.93 3.18 -28.35
N MET A 185 12.65 2.87 -28.11
CA MET A 185 11.99 2.84 -26.80
C MET A 185 11.91 4.19 -26.10
N SER A 186 12.09 5.30 -26.83
CA SER A 186 12.08 6.66 -26.26
C SER A 186 10.74 7.05 -25.63
N ASN A 187 9.63 6.53 -26.16
CA ASN A 187 8.28 6.76 -25.65
C ASN A 187 7.68 5.52 -24.96
N ALA A 188 8.51 4.53 -24.62
CA ALA A 188 8.05 3.35 -23.91
C ALA A 188 7.79 3.68 -22.43
N ARG A 189 6.74 3.08 -21.88
CA ARG A 189 6.38 3.22 -20.47
C ARG A 189 7.45 2.69 -19.54
N GLN A 190 7.60 3.39 -18.43
CA GLN A 190 8.41 2.96 -17.31
C GLN A 190 7.58 2.18 -16.28
N GLU A 191 8.25 1.33 -15.50
CA GLU A 191 7.69 0.76 -14.28
C GLU A 191 8.10 1.60 -13.07
N LEU A 192 7.11 2.20 -12.40
CA LEU A 192 7.33 3.10 -11.26
C LEU A 192 7.34 2.34 -9.92
N ALA A 193 6.63 1.22 -9.83
CA ALA A 193 6.60 0.38 -8.65
C ALA A 193 6.02 -1.01 -8.95
N ALA A 194 6.37 -1.99 -8.12
CA ALA A 194 5.68 -3.25 -8.01
C ALA A 194 5.23 -3.48 -6.55
N ILE A 195 3.99 -3.94 -6.37
CA ILE A 195 3.42 -4.26 -5.05
C ILE A 195 3.12 -5.75 -4.99
N ILE A 196 3.59 -6.43 -3.96
CA ILE A 196 3.41 -7.86 -3.74
C ILE A 196 2.77 -8.07 -2.38
N TYR A 197 1.60 -8.70 -2.37
CA TYR A 197 0.94 -9.18 -1.16
C TYR A 197 1.20 -10.68 -1.01
N GLU A 198 1.74 -11.07 0.13
CA GLU A 198 1.96 -12.47 0.45
C GLU A 198 0.61 -13.16 0.69
N THR A 199 0.39 -14.29 0.03
CA THR A 199 -0.81 -15.10 0.18
C THR A 199 -0.64 -16.06 1.33
N ASN A 200 -1.56 -16.04 2.29
CA ASN A 200 -1.56 -16.95 3.43
C ASN A 200 -2.28 -18.26 3.06
N VAL A 201 -1.66 -19.08 2.21
CA VAL A 201 -2.27 -20.32 1.69
C VAL A 201 -2.41 -21.42 2.75
N LEU A 202 -1.66 -21.35 3.84
CA LEU A 202 -1.58 -22.39 4.89
C LEU A 202 -2.26 -22.01 6.22
N GLY A 203 -3.04 -20.93 6.26
CA GLY A 203 -3.79 -20.54 7.46
C GLY A 203 -2.95 -20.08 8.65
N PHE A 204 -1.66 -19.74 8.43
CA PHE A 204 -0.82 -19.13 9.45
C PHE A 204 -1.41 -17.77 9.85
N LYS A 205 -1.91 -17.70 11.09
CA LYS A 205 -2.45 -16.47 11.67
C LYS A 205 -1.28 -15.50 11.93
N GLY A 206 -1.14 -14.49 11.09
CA GLY A 206 -0.14 -13.44 11.25
C GLY A 206 -0.49 -12.19 10.43
N PRO A 207 0.08 -11.02 10.77
CA PRO A 207 -0.09 -9.80 9.99
C PRO A 207 0.26 -10.05 8.52
N ARG A 208 -0.57 -9.53 7.59
CA ARG A 208 -0.33 -9.64 6.15
C ARG A 208 1.01 -9.00 5.81
N LYS A 209 1.83 -9.70 5.02
CA LYS A 209 3.09 -9.18 4.50
C LYS A 209 2.89 -8.57 3.12
N MET A 210 3.50 -7.42 2.94
CA MET A 210 3.45 -6.61 1.73
C MET A 210 4.87 -6.14 1.43
N ALA A 211 5.35 -6.45 0.22
CA ALA A 211 6.58 -5.90 -0.32
C ALA A 211 6.25 -4.87 -1.40
N VAL A 212 7.01 -3.79 -1.42
CA VAL A 212 6.93 -2.72 -2.42
C VAL A 212 8.31 -2.56 -3.01
N ILE A 213 8.44 -2.78 -4.31
CA ILE A 213 9.69 -2.62 -5.04
C ILE A 213 9.58 -1.38 -5.90
N ILE A 214 10.52 -0.47 -5.78
CA ILE A 214 10.59 0.76 -6.58
C ILE A 214 11.95 0.87 -7.27
N PRO A 215 12.07 1.63 -8.36
CA PRO A 215 13.36 1.94 -8.95
C PRO A 215 14.31 2.58 -7.93
N GLY A 216 15.60 2.32 -8.11
CA GLY A 216 16.67 2.96 -7.35
C GLY A 216 16.82 4.44 -7.68
N MET A 217 17.62 5.11 -6.87
CA MET A 217 17.97 6.53 -7.05
C MET A 217 19.44 6.62 -7.44
N ASP A 218 19.79 7.58 -8.28
CA ASP A 218 21.17 7.91 -8.62
C ASP A 218 21.81 8.89 -7.60
N ASP A 219 23.02 9.35 -7.90
CA ASP A 219 23.77 10.26 -7.03
C ASP A 219 23.15 11.67 -6.97
N ASP A 220 22.33 12.04 -7.96
CA ASP A 220 21.60 13.30 -8.01
C ASP A 220 20.25 13.22 -7.26
N ASN A 221 19.94 12.06 -6.68
CA ASN A 221 18.65 11.73 -6.05
C ASN A 221 17.49 11.68 -7.05
N GLU A 222 17.81 11.44 -8.31
CA GLU A 222 16.84 11.20 -9.36
C GLU A 222 16.60 9.71 -9.55
N ARG A 223 15.40 9.38 -10.03
CA ARG A 223 14.98 7.99 -10.20
C ARG A 223 15.72 7.37 -11.39
N VAL A 224 16.39 6.25 -11.18
CA VAL A 224 16.93 5.45 -12.29
C VAL A 224 15.77 4.78 -13.05
N PRO A 225 15.49 5.17 -14.30
CA PRO A 225 14.30 4.70 -15.01
C PRO A 225 14.38 3.20 -15.32
N ILE A 226 13.25 2.51 -15.22
CA ILE A 226 13.12 1.10 -15.58
C ILE A 226 12.14 0.98 -16.73
N CYS A 227 12.67 0.82 -17.94
CA CYS A 227 11.93 0.53 -19.17
C CYS A 227 12.15 -0.93 -19.56
N PRO A 228 11.25 -1.87 -19.20
CA PRO A 228 11.44 -3.28 -19.54
C PRO A 228 11.47 -3.47 -21.06
N ARG A 229 12.56 -4.06 -21.58
CA ARG A 229 12.67 -4.44 -22.99
C ARG A 229 12.19 -5.87 -23.21
N THR A 230 12.36 -6.72 -22.19
CA THR A 230 11.91 -8.10 -22.16
C THR A 230 11.08 -8.37 -20.91
N ASP A 231 10.35 -9.49 -20.89
CA ASP A 231 9.60 -9.92 -19.71
C ASP A 231 10.50 -10.17 -18.49
N ASN A 232 11.79 -10.45 -18.68
CA ASN A 232 12.73 -10.65 -17.56
C ASN A 232 13.18 -9.34 -16.91
N ASP A 233 13.00 -8.20 -17.59
CA ASP A 233 13.49 -6.90 -17.13
C ASP A 233 12.47 -6.15 -16.26
N ASN A 234 11.22 -6.65 -16.19
CA ASN A 234 10.21 -6.03 -15.33
C ASN A 234 10.55 -6.19 -13.85
N ILE A 235 10.11 -5.23 -13.03
CA ILE A 235 10.44 -5.16 -11.60
C ILE A 235 10.04 -6.45 -10.88
N LEU A 236 8.88 -7.03 -11.23
CA LEU A 236 8.37 -8.25 -10.61
C LEU A 236 9.26 -9.48 -10.88
N MET A 237 9.77 -9.65 -12.11
CA MET A 237 10.67 -10.73 -12.49
C MET A 237 12.04 -10.53 -11.88
N ARG A 238 12.59 -9.31 -11.97
CA ARG A 238 13.87 -8.98 -11.34
C ARG A 238 13.85 -9.27 -9.84
N TYR A 239 12.78 -8.87 -9.14
CA TYR A 239 12.60 -9.18 -7.72
C TYR A 239 12.53 -10.70 -7.44
N GLN A 240 11.78 -11.45 -8.24
CA GLN A 240 11.68 -12.91 -8.11
C GLN A 240 13.02 -13.62 -8.35
N ASN A 241 13.79 -13.13 -9.31
CA ASN A 241 15.13 -13.62 -9.63
C ASN A 241 16.23 -13.08 -8.70
N ARG A 242 15.87 -12.27 -7.69
CA ARG A 242 16.80 -11.61 -6.76
C ARG A 242 17.81 -10.68 -7.44
N GLN A 243 17.46 -10.12 -8.60
CA GLN A 243 18.23 -9.14 -9.34
C GLN A 243 17.87 -7.72 -8.88
N MET A 244 18.48 -7.28 -7.79
CA MET A 244 18.13 -6.03 -7.11
C MET A 244 18.98 -4.81 -7.51
N ASP A 245 19.77 -4.90 -8.57
CA ASP A 245 20.52 -3.74 -9.09
C ASP A 245 19.56 -2.59 -9.43
N ASN A 246 19.83 -1.36 -8.97
CA ASN A 246 18.98 -0.19 -9.20
C ASN A 246 17.51 -0.43 -8.78
N LEU A 247 17.27 -1.22 -7.74
CA LEU A 247 15.96 -1.45 -7.13
C LEU A 247 16.04 -1.25 -5.62
N ILE A 248 14.97 -0.69 -5.05
CA ILE A 248 14.80 -0.54 -3.61
C ILE A 248 13.66 -1.44 -3.17
N GLU A 249 13.95 -2.31 -2.21
CA GLU A 249 12.95 -3.18 -1.56
C GLU A 249 12.46 -2.53 -0.27
N LEU A 250 11.16 -2.27 -0.23
CA LEU A 250 10.44 -1.79 0.93
C LEU A 250 9.43 -2.84 1.38
N HIS A 251 9.03 -2.78 2.65
CA HIS A 251 8.06 -3.70 3.21
C HIS A 251 7.14 -3.00 4.20
N ASN A 252 5.97 -3.59 4.47
CA ASN A 252 5.12 -3.06 5.53
C ASN A 252 5.77 -3.28 6.89
N LYS A 253 5.75 -2.24 7.73
CA LYS A 253 6.23 -2.32 9.10
C LYS A 253 5.36 -3.30 9.89
N THR A 254 6.01 -4.24 10.56
CA THR A 254 5.33 -5.19 11.45
C THR A 254 4.74 -4.44 12.64
N PRO A 255 3.43 -4.59 12.93
CA PRO A 255 2.82 -4.02 14.12
C PRO A 255 3.48 -4.52 15.40
N VAL A 256 3.49 -3.69 16.44
CA VAL A 256 3.98 -4.05 17.77
C VAL A 256 2.79 -4.42 18.64
N TRP A 257 2.94 -5.45 19.47
CA TRP A 257 1.94 -5.82 20.45
C TRP A 257 1.83 -4.73 21.53
N ASN A 258 0.60 -4.28 21.81
CA ASN A 258 0.31 -3.36 22.89
C ASN A 258 -0.55 -4.08 23.93
N ASP A 259 -0.01 -4.21 25.14
CA ASP A 259 -0.65 -4.90 26.27
C ASP A 259 -1.89 -4.16 26.77
N ASP A 260 -1.87 -2.82 26.79
CA ASP A 260 -2.99 -1.99 27.27
C ASP A 260 -4.24 -2.16 26.38
N THR A 261 -4.03 -2.25 25.07
CA THR A 261 -5.11 -2.44 24.09
C THR A 261 -5.30 -3.89 23.66
N THR A 262 -4.52 -4.83 24.23
CA THR A 262 -4.48 -6.27 23.88
C THR A 262 -4.51 -6.53 22.37
N SER A 263 -3.76 -5.75 21.61
CA SER A 263 -3.81 -5.76 20.14
C SER A 263 -2.50 -5.32 19.49
N TYR A 264 -2.31 -5.73 18.24
CA TYR A 264 -1.20 -5.30 17.39
C TYR A 264 -1.47 -3.89 16.83
N VAL A 265 -0.59 -2.94 17.14
CA VAL A 265 -0.73 -1.52 16.77
C VAL A 265 0.49 -0.97 16.05
N LEU A 266 0.28 0.09 15.28
CA LEU A 266 1.31 0.94 14.72
C LEU A 266 1.08 2.37 15.21
N ASN A 267 2.17 3.11 15.48
CA ASN A 267 2.08 4.51 15.86
C ASN A 267 2.01 5.39 14.61
N PHE A 268 0.83 5.94 14.34
CA PHE A 268 0.59 6.84 13.20
C PHE A 268 0.75 8.33 13.57
N SER A 269 1.29 8.66 14.75
CA SER A 269 1.43 10.04 15.26
C SER A 269 0.11 10.83 15.17
N GLY A 270 -1.00 10.15 15.44
CA GLY A 270 -2.36 10.68 15.33
C GLY A 270 -2.88 10.95 13.92
N ARG A 271 -2.11 10.69 12.85
CA ARG A 271 -2.58 10.87 11.45
C ARG A 271 -3.73 9.91 11.13
N VAL A 272 -3.69 8.69 11.68
CA VAL A 272 -4.72 7.67 11.52
C VAL A 272 -5.50 7.53 12.82
N THR A 273 -6.83 7.55 12.74
CA THR A 273 -7.72 7.62 13.91
C THR A 273 -8.76 6.50 13.94
N GLN A 274 -8.91 5.73 12.86
CA GLN A 274 -9.85 4.60 12.80
C GLN A 274 -9.15 3.30 12.47
N ALA A 275 -9.53 2.21 13.15
CA ALA A 275 -9.04 0.88 12.87
C ALA A 275 -9.45 0.42 11.46
N SER A 276 -8.49 -0.15 10.71
CA SER A 276 -8.74 -0.73 9.39
C SER A 276 -7.61 -1.67 9.00
N VAL A 277 -7.92 -2.74 8.26
CA VAL A 277 -6.92 -3.60 7.58
C VAL A 277 -6.12 -2.84 6.50
N LYS A 278 -6.50 -1.60 6.18
CA LYS A 278 -5.81 -0.70 5.25
C LYS A 278 -4.82 0.23 5.95
N ASN A 279 -4.69 0.17 7.27
CA ASN A 279 -3.73 0.97 7.99
C ASN A 279 -2.36 0.28 7.92
N PHE A 280 -1.39 0.92 7.28
CA PHE A 280 -0.03 0.39 7.17
C PHE A 280 1.01 1.51 7.07
N GLN A 281 2.24 1.16 7.43
CA GLN A 281 3.44 1.96 7.19
C GLN A 281 4.37 1.13 6.30
N ILE A 282 5.06 1.77 5.36
CA ILE A 282 6.08 1.17 4.51
C ILE A 282 7.44 1.69 4.95
N VAL A 283 8.39 0.78 5.14
CA VAL A 283 9.75 1.06 5.62
C VAL A 283 10.78 0.30 4.80
N HIS A 284 12.02 0.75 4.87
CA HIS A 284 13.15 0.03 4.29
C HIS A 284 13.69 -1.00 5.29
N SER A 285 14.17 -2.16 4.82
CA SER A 285 14.65 -3.26 5.70
C SER A 285 15.83 -2.88 6.61
N LYS A 286 16.65 -1.93 6.16
CA LYS A 286 17.82 -1.44 6.91
C LYS A 286 17.49 -0.34 7.92
N ASP A 287 16.33 0.30 7.79
CA ASP A 287 15.89 1.34 8.73
C ASP A 287 14.35 1.31 8.89
N ASN A 288 13.91 0.68 9.98
CA ASN A 288 12.49 0.57 10.33
C ASN A 288 11.93 1.82 11.03
N SER A 289 12.79 2.79 11.38
CA SER A 289 12.38 4.05 12.01
C SER A 289 11.94 5.07 10.96
N TYR A 290 12.58 5.06 9.78
CA TYR A 290 12.22 5.90 8.66
C TYR A 290 10.98 5.39 7.93
N ILE A 291 9.87 6.10 8.10
CA ILE A 291 8.59 5.78 7.46
C ILE A 291 8.57 6.37 6.05
N VAL A 292 8.81 5.54 5.03
CA VAL A 292 8.80 5.98 3.62
C VAL A 292 7.38 6.39 3.20
N MET A 293 6.38 5.65 3.63
CA MET A 293 4.98 5.94 3.34
C MET A 293 4.10 5.49 4.51
N GLN A 294 3.07 6.26 4.81
CA GLN A 294 2.06 5.93 5.80
C GLN A 294 0.67 6.12 5.22
N PHE A 295 -0.19 5.12 5.38
CA PHE A 295 -1.56 5.16 4.91
C PHE A 295 -2.52 4.66 5.98
N GLY A 296 -3.67 5.31 6.13
CA GLY A 296 -4.71 4.79 7.00
C GLY A 296 -5.97 5.62 7.07
N ARG A 297 -6.99 5.05 7.71
CA ARG A 297 -8.35 5.57 7.74
C ARG A 297 -8.55 6.61 8.84
N VAL A 298 -9.24 7.70 8.51
CA VAL A 298 -9.65 8.73 9.47
C VAL A 298 -11.16 8.93 9.55
N ALA A 299 -11.88 8.63 8.47
CA ALA A 299 -13.34 8.65 8.44
C ALA A 299 -13.87 7.58 7.48
N ASP A 300 -15.19 7.54 7.33
CA ASP A 300 -15.80 6.82 6.22
C ASP A 300 -15.36 7.47 4.91
N ASP A 301 -14.77 6.66 4.03
CA ASP A 301 -14.33 7.09 2.71
C ASP A 301 -13.24 8.19 2.70
N VAL A 302 -12.58 8.44 3.84
CA VAL A 302 -11.47 9.39 3.96
C VAL A 302 -10.27 8.74 4.65
N PHE A 303 -9.11 8.92 4.04
CA PHE A 303 -7.83 8.33 4.47
C PHE A 303 -6.74 9.39 4.43
N THR A 304 -5.74 9.27 5.29
CA THR A 304 -4.49 10.03 5.19
C THR A 304 -3.47 9.22 4.41
N LEU A 305 -2.69 9.90 3.57
CA LEU A 305 -1.58 9.33 2.83
C LEU A 305 -0.39 10.28 2.98
N ASP A 306 0.66 9.85 3.67
CA ASP A 306 1.87 10.65 3.82
C ASP A 306 3.04 9.88 3.19
N TYR A 307 3.93 10.57 2.50
CA TYR A 307 5.10 9.95 1.88
C TYR A 307 6.35 10.82 2.00
N ASN A 308 7.50 10.17 2.00
CA ASN A 308 8.84 10.76 2.08
C ASN A 308 9.71 10.21 0.94
N TYR A 309 10.89 10.81 0.75
CA TYR A 309 11.93 10.30 -0.15
C TYR A 309 12.16 8.79 0.06
N PRO A 310 12.32 7.95 -0.98
CA PRO A 310 12.43 8.29 -2.41
C PRO A 310 11.10 8.18 -3.18
N MET A 311 9.96 8.23 -2.50
CA MET A 311 8.65 8.02 -3.12
C MET A 311 8.09 9.30 -3.73
N CYS A 312 7.40 9.19 -4.87
CA CYS A 312 6.59 10.28 -5.44
C CYS A 312 5.08 10.08 -5.22
N ALA A 313 4.27 11.10 -5.53
CA ALA A 313 2.83 11.07 -5.33
C ALA A 313 2.15 9.94 -6.12
N VAL A 314 2.53 9.72 -7.39
CA VAL A 314 1.95 8.65 -8.23
C VAL A 314 2.21 7.27 -7.63
N GLN A 315 3.43 7.01 -7.16
CA GLN A 315 3.77 5.75 -6.49
C GLN A 315 2.96 5.56 -5.21
N ALA A 316 2.98 6.56 -4.31
CA ALA A 316 2.27 6.51 -3.03
C ALA A 316 0.76 6.26 -3.25
N PHE A 317 0.16 6.99 -4.20
CA PHE A 317 -1.24 6.86 -4.52
C PHE A 317 -1.58 5.48 -5.11
N ALA A 318 -0.76 4.98 -6.04
CA ALA A 318 -0.95 3.65 -6.62
C ALA A 318 -0.82 2.53 -5.58
N ILE A 319 0.12 2.64 -4.64
CA ILE A 319 0.24 1.71 -3.51
C ILE A 319 -1.04 1.74 -2.65
N ALA A 320 -1.55 2.93 -2.33
CA ALA A 320 -2.81 3.08 -1.59
C ALA A 320 -4.00 2.46 -2.37
N LEU A 321 -4.12 2.71 -3.67
CA LEU A 321 -5.15 2.13 -4.55
C LEU A 321 -5.13 0.59 -4.53
N SER A 322 -3.94 -0.02 -4.54
CA SER A 322 -3.79 -1.49 -4.48
C SER A 322 -4.32 -2.10 -3.17
N SER A 323 -4.39 -1.31 -2.09
CA SER A 323 -4.97 -1.74 -0.80
C SER A 323 -6.50 -1.79 -0.80
N PHE A 324 -7.16 -1.07 -1.71
CA PHE A 324 -8.61 -1.07 -1.86
C PHE A 324 -9.11 -2.26 -2.68
N ASP A 325 -8.26 -2.84 -3.50
CA ASP A 325 -8.63 -3.95 -4.35
C ASP A 325 -8.78 -5.25 -3.53
N GLY A 326 -9.87 -5.98 -3.82
CA GLY A 326 -10.16 -7.28 -3.22
C GLY A 326 -9.12 -8.32 -3.64
N LYS A 327 -8.64 -9.11 -2.67
CA LYS A 327 -7.60 -10.11 -2.90
C LYS A 327 -8.22 -11.47 -2.65
N LEU A 328 -8.28 -12.32 -3.67
CA LEU A 328 -8.97 -13.61 -3.61
C LEU A 328 -8.30 -14.64 -2.66
N ALA A 329 -7.13 -14.33 -2.09
CA ALA A 329 -6.32 -15.26 -1.30
C ALA A 329 -5.61 -14.63 -0.09
N CYS A 330 -6.07 -13.47 0.37
CA CYS A 330 -5.45 -12.77 1.49
C CYS A 330 -6.39 -12.57 2.68
N GLU A 331 -7.52 -13.28 2.79
CA GLU A 331 -8.48 -13.07 3.90
C GLU A 331 -7.89 -13.35 5.27
#